data_AF-A0A2N7B319-F1
#
_entry.id   AF-A0A2N7B319-F1
#
_cell.length_a   1.000
_cell.length_b   1.000
_cell.length_c   1.000
_cell.angle_alpha   90.00
_cell.angle_beta   90.00
_cell.angle_gamma   90.00
#
_symmetry.space_group_name_H-M   'P 1'
#
loop_
_entity.id
_entity.type
_entity.pdbx_description
1 polymer ?
#
loop_
_entity_poly.entity_id
_entity_poly.type
_entity_poly.pdbx_seq_one_letter_code
_entity_poly.pdbx_strand_id
1 'polypeptide(L)'
;MQAASLMTLDKGNAYASKNAAYALLANVYLQRGENEKVVETVNLVTRQNKYKLVTGTEFTNYFTTDHSTDQETIFCMRMNSAQTAATFGINYDYTDSRYAAVSEPLMALLNEGKTDARLQHYVSLMTNTQGTRYFVNKYTQNGNIRLSSPVFSRYAGLLLDRAEALAKLGRNTEALSDVNAIRQRAGLTDLYSESNLRGRATVLDAVLDERRMELAFEFGYRRDDLLRNNRPLVRSYTTNLPGDKLPFSQRMLQLCFYYRKRRCPLILTSYKTLNK
;
A
#
# COMPACT_ATOMS: atom_id res chain seq x y z
N MET A 1 0.65 -16.51 18.38
CA MET A 1 1.35 -15.21 18.27
C MET A 1 2.52 -15.21 19.26
N GLN A 2 3.61 -15.92 18.93
CA GLN A 2 4.74 -16.18 19.84
C GLN A 2 5.85 -15.12 19.76
N ALA A 3 6.05 -14.49 18.61
CA ALA A 3 7.11 -13.49 18.44
C ALA A 3 6.83 -12.20 19.24
N ALA A 4 5.62 -11.68 19.17
CA ALA A 4 5.26 -10.42 19.82
C ALA A 4 5.31 -10.51 21.36
N SER A 5 5.08 -11.67 21.97
CA SER A 5 5.28 -11.85 23.43
C SER A 5 6.75 -11.79 23.85
N LEU A 6 7.68 -12.09 22.94
CA LEU A 6 9.13 -12.06 23.18
C LEU A 6 9.75 -10.68 22.84
N MET A 7 9.05 -9.84 22.08
CA MET A 7 9.51 -8.49 21.71
C MET A 7 9.17 -7.48 22.81
N THR A 8 9.99 -7.43 23.85
CA THR A 8 9.80 -6.56 25.03
C THR A 8 10.50 -5.21 24.96
N LEU A 9 11.47 -5.06 24.04
CA LEU A 9 12.24 -3.83 23.87
C LEU A 9 11.71 -2.99 22.70
N ASP A 10 11.74 -1.68 22.88
CA ASP A 10 11.43 -0.69 21.85
C ASP A 10 12.71 0.06 21.47
N LYS A 11 13.22 -0.20 20.26
CA LYS A 11 14.48 0.36 19.75
C LYS A 11 14.27 1.35 18.61
N GLY A 12 13.03 1.79 18.39
CA GLY A 12 12.64 2.64 17.26
C GLY A 12 12.20 1.84 16.03
N ASN A 13 11.81 2.56 14.97
CA ASN A 13 11.06 1.99 13.85
C ASN A 13 11.91 1.15 12.89
N ALA A 14 13.24 1.26 12.98
CA ALA A 14 14.17 0.48 12.18
C ALA A 14 14.43 -0.94 12.73
N TYR A 15 13.82 -1.29 13.87
CA TYR A 15 13.95 -2.60 14.51
C TYR A 15 12.60 -3.31 14.58
N ALA A 16 12.64 -4.64 14.51
CA ALA A 16 11.47 -5.45 14.78
C ALA A 16 10.96 -5.15 16.20
N SER A 17 9.66 -4.88 16.30
CA SER A 17 8.99 -4.55 17.55
C SER A 17 7.68 -5.33 17.66
N LYS A 18 7.12 -5.38 18.88
CA LYS A 18 5.81 -5.98 19.13
C LYS A 18 4.73 -5.41 18.19
N ASN A 19 4.75 -4.09 17.96
CA ASN A 19 3.80 -3.42 17.08
C ASN A 19 4.06 -3.71 15.60
N ALA A 20 5.32 -3.86 15.19
CA ALA A 20 5.65 -4.32 13.83
C ALA A 20 5.13 -5.75 13.58
N ALA A 21 5.25 -6.64 14.56
CA ALA A 21 4.71 -8.00 14.47
C ALA A 21 3.17 -8.00 14.39
N TYR A 22 2.49 -7.12 15.14
CA TYR A 22 1.04 -6.94 15.02
C TYR A 22 0.63 -6.36 13.67
N ALA A 23 1.35 -5.36 13.17
CA ALA A 23 1.08 -4.77 11.86
C ALA A 23 1.17 -5.81 10.74
N LEU A 24 2.23 -6.63 10.75
CA LEU A 24 2.39 -7.74 9.80
C LEU A 24 1.27 -8.78 9.96
N LEU A 25 0.92 -9.14 11.19
CA LEU A 25 -0.13 -10.11 11.46
C LEU A 25 -1.51 -9.62 10.98
N ALA A 26 -1.83 -8.35 11.16
CA ALA A 26 -3.06 -7.75 10.64
C ALA A 26 -3.12 -7.86 9.11
N ASN A 27 -2.01 -7.60 8.42
CA ASN A 27 -1.95 -7.77 6.97
C ASN A 27 -2.16 -9.25 6.55
N VAL A 28 -1.55 -10.21 7.27
CA VAL A 28 -1.77 -11.64 7.03
C VAL A 28 -3.25 -12.03 7.22
N TYR A 29 -3.91 -11.54 8.27
CA TYR A 29 -5.35 -11.77 8.46
C TYR A 29 -6.18 -11.14 7.35
N LEU A 30 -5.82 -9.95 6.89
CA LEU A 30 -6.51 -9.28 5.78
C LEU A 30 -6.43 -10.10 4.49
N GLN A 31 -5.25 -10.64 4.17
CA GLN A 31 -5.07 -11.50 3.00
C GLN A 31 -5.82 -12.83 3.11
N ARG A 32 -6.07 -13.32 4.33
CA ARG A 32 -6.87 -14.52 4.61
C ARG A 32 -8.37 -14.25 4.67
N GLY A 33 -8.81 -12.99 4.59
CA GLY A 33 -10.21 -12.60 4.73
C GLY A 33 -10.76 -12.70 6.15
N GLU A 34 -9.89 -12.77 7.17
CA GLU A 34 -10.28 -12.88 8.58
C GLU A 34 -10.55 -11.50 9.19
N ASN A 35 -11.62 -10.84 8.73
CA ASN A 35 -11.87 -9.42 8.95
C ASN A 35 -11.95 -9.03 10.43
N GLU A 36 -12.62 -9.80 11.29
CA GLU A 36 -12.70 -9.52 12.73
C GLU A 36 -11.30 -9.49 13.36
N LYS A 37 -10.44 -10.44 12.99
CA LYS A 37 -9.07 -10.51 13.50
C LYS A 37 -8.21 -9.36 13.01
N VAL A 38 -8.46 -8.83 11.81
CA VAL A 38 -7.81 -7.59 11.34
C VAL A 38 -8.17 -6.45 12.28
N VAL A 39 -9.46 -6.25 12.55
CA VAL A 39 -9.94 -5.17 13.43
C VAL A 39 -9.34 -5.30 14.82
N GLU A 40 -9.38 -6.49 15.41
CA GLU A 40 -8.79 -6.77 16.72
C GLU A 40 -7.28 -6.48 16.75
N THR A 41 -6.54 -6.99 15.76
CA THR A 41 -5.08 -6.87 15.71
C THR A 41 -4.63 -5.43 15.46
N VAL A 42 -5.31 -4.70 14.56
CA VAL A 42 -5.03 -3.27 14.35
C VAL A 42 -5.30 -2.47 15.62
N ASN A 43 -6.38 -2.77 16.34
CA ASN A 43 -6.71 -2.09 17.60
C ASN A 43 -5.64 -2.29 18.68
N LEU A 44 -4.93 -3.42 18.70
CA LEU A 44 -3.78 -3.62 19.60
C LEU A 44 -2.67 -2.59 19.36
N VAL A 45 -2.49 -2.12 18.13
CA VAL A 45 -1.49 -1.10 17.79
C VAL A 45 -2.04 0.31 17.97
N THR A 46 -3.24 0.59 17.45
CA THR A 46 -3.77 1.96 17.39
C THR A 46 -4.18 2.52 18.75
N ARG A 47 -4.63 1.66 19.70
CA ARG A 47 -5.09 2.11 21.03
C ARG A 47 -3.97 2.50 21.98
N GLN A 48 -2.71 2.20 21.64
CA GLN A 48 -1.55 2.57 22.45
C GLN A 48 -1.23 4.08 22.37
N ASN A 49 -1.83 4.81 21.42
CA ASN A 49 -1.54 6.22 21.13
C ASN A 49 -0.04 6.52 20.85
N LYS A 50 0.74 5.49 20.51
CA LYS A 50 2.16 5.61 20.15
C LYS A 50 2.34 6.18 18.74
N TYR A 51 1.47 5.78 17.81
CA TYR A 51 1.54 6.16 16.40
C TYR A 51 0.39 7.09 16.05
N LYS A 52 0.65 8.03 15.14
CA LYS A 52 -0.36 8.97 14.65
C LYS A 52 -0.10 9.33 13.18
N LEU A 53 -1.13 9.84 12.52
CA LEU A 53 -0.96 10.42 11.19
C LEU A 53 -0.11 11.67 11.29
N VAL A 54 0.93 11.76 10.46
CA VAL A 54 1.69 13.00 10.28
C VAL A 54 0.88 13.97 9.43
N THR A 55 1.01 15.27 9.69
CA THR A 55 0.18 16.32 9.09
C THR A 55 1.02 17.47 8.54
N GLY A 56 0.42 18.34 7.72
CA GLY A 56 1.08 19.54 7.20
C GLY A 56 2.37 19.23 6.44
N THR A 57 3.44 19.96 6.76
CA THR A 57 4.75 19.81 6.11
C THR A 57 5.43 18.49 6.42
N GLU A 58 5.19 17.91 7.61
CA GLU A 58 5.72 16.59 7.98
C GLU A 58 5.15 15.50 7.06
N PHE A 59 3.88 15.62 6.67
CA PHE A 59 3.28 14.70 5.70
C PHE A 59 3.88 14.86 4.30
N THR A 60 3.95 16.08 3.78
CA THR A 60 4.49 16.31 2.43
C THR A 60 5.98 15.92 2.33
N ASN A 61 6.71 16.03 3.44
CA ASN A 61 8.12 15.64 3.54
C ASN A 61 8.32 14.22 4.08
N TYR A 62 7.26 13.46 4.35
CA TYR A 62 7.34 12.17 5.06
C TYR A 62 8.40 11.25 4.42
N PHE A 63 8.34 11.06 3.11
CA PHE A 63 9.23 10.17 2.35
C PHE A 63 10.67 10.68 2.17
N THR A 64 11.02 11.82 2.76
CA THR A 64 12.36 12.42 2.64
C THR A 64 13.29 12.04 3.80
N THR A 65 12.78 11.35 4.81
CA THR A 65 13.51 10.97 6.03
C THR A 65 13.98 9.50 5.98
N ASP A 66 14.70 9.06 7.02
CA ASP A 66 15.06 7.64 7.18
C ASP A 66 13.99 6.81 7.92
N HIS A 67 12.88 7.46 8.28
CA HIS A 67 11.72 6.92 8.98
C HIS A 67 11.96 6.28 10.35
N SER A 68 13.18 6.35 10.88
CA SER A 68 13.55 5.62 12.10
C SER A 68 12.90 6.19 13.38
N THR A 69 12.48 7.45 13.34
CA THR A 69 11.84 8.17 14.45
C THR A 69 10.44 8.72 14.12
N ASP A 70 9.97 8.54 12.90
CA ASP A 70 8.69 9.10 12.45
C ASP A 70 7.50 8.51 13.24
N GLN A 71 6.54 9.37 13.58
CA GLN A 71 5.40 8.94 14.40
C GLN A 71 4.35 8.14 13.62
N GLU A 72 4.33 8.22 12.29
CA GLU A 72 3.46 7.37 11.46
C GLU A 72 4.07 6.01 11.17
N THR A 73 5.41 5.89 11.20
CA THR A 73 6.13 4.67 10.82
C THR A 73 6.10 3.66 11.95
N ILE A 74 5.67 2.43 11.67
CA ILE A 74 5.68 1.32 12.62
C ILE A 74 6.94 0.46 12.43
N PHE A 75 7.29 0.22 11.16
CA PHE A 75 8.49 -0.52 10.79
C PHE A 75 9.02 -0.05 9.44
N CYS A 76 10.32 0.26 9.38
CA CYS A 76 11.04 0.60 8.16
C CYS A 76 12.36 -0.16 8.05
N MET A 77 12.90 -0.23 6.84
CA MET A 77 14.30 -0.59 6.63
C MET A 77 15.10 0.70 6.47
N ARG A 78 15.85 1.05 7.51
CA ARG A 78 16.69 2.25 7.52
C ARG A 78 17.93 2.05 6.64
N MET A 79 18.06 2.91 5.64
CA MET A 79 19.24 3.03 4.79
C MET A 79 20.01 4.29 5.18
N ASN A 80 21.33 4.18 5.29
CA ASN A 80 22.21 5.31 5.61
C ASN A 80 23.10 5.67 4.42
N SER A 81 23.56 6.92 4.36
CA SER A 81 24.41 7.43 3.27
C SER A 81 25.80 6.79 3.22
N ALA A 82 26.26 6.14 4.29
CA ALA A 82 27.55 5.46 4.36
C ALA A 82 27.50 4.02 3.78
N GLN A 83 26.31 3.48 3.52
CA GLN A 83 26.11 2.24 2.76
C GLN A 83 26.37 2.56 1.28
N THR A 84 27.63 2.40 0.89
CA THR A 84 28.28 2.92 -0.33
C THR A 84 27.53 2.73 -1.66
N ALA A 85 27.91 3.58 -2.63
CA ALA A 85 27.42 3.83 -3.99
C ALA A 85 27.10 2.63 -4.91
N ALA A 86 27.35 1.39 -4.50
CA ALA A 86 26.89 0.18 -5.20
C ALA A 86 25.52 -0.32 -4.69
N THR A 87 25.03 0.25 -3.58
CA THR A 87 23.73 -0.09 -3.00
C THR A 87 22.72 0.91 -3.54
N PHE A 88 22.16 0.62 -4.71
CA PHE A 88 21.01 1.39 -5.19
C PHE A 88 19.88 1.24 -4.17
N GLY A 89 19.33 2.36 -3.70
CA GLY A 89 18.15 2.36 -2.82
C GLY A 89 17.01 1.55 -3.44
N ILE A 90 16.21 0.90 -2.60
CA ILE A 90 15.02 0.19 -3.05
C ILE A 90 14.13 1.18 -3.81
N ASN A 91 13.72 0.82 -5.03
CA ASN A 91 12.89 1.65 -5.93
C ASN A 91 13.56 2.89 -6.54
N TYR A 92 14.91 3.01 -6.53
CA TYR A 92 15.59 4.15 -7.16
C TYR A 92 15.28 4.32 -8.67
N ASP A 93 14.96 3.24 -9.40
CA ASP A 93 14.57 3.32 -10.81
C ASP A 93 13.31 4.17 -11.06
N TYR A 94 12.46 4.34 -10.03
CA TYR A 94 11.30 5.20 -10.12
C TYR A 94 11.64 6.69 -9.97
N THR A 95 12.74 7.04 -9.30
CA THR A 95 13.15 8.42 -9.01
C THR A 95 14.31 8.90 -9.89
N ASP A 96 15.28 8.05 -10.18
CA ASP A 96 16.44 8.33 -11.03
C ASP A 96 16.11 8.08 -12.50
N SER A 97 15.87 6.81 -12.86
CA SER A 97 15.59 6.38 -14.24
C SER A 97 14.20 6.80 -14.74
N ARG A 98 13.29 7.19 -13.83
CA ARG A 98 11.87 7.50 -14.13
C ARG A 98 11.22 6.38 -14.96
N TYR A 99 11.52 5.12 -14.60
CA TYR A 99 11.20 3.95 -15.42
C TYR A 99 9.70 3.75 -15.70
N ALA A 100 8.82 4.21 -14.80
CA ALA A 100 7.38 4.07 -14.95
C ALA A 100 6.64 5.35 -14.56
N ALA A 101 5.80 5.82 -15.49
CA ALA A 101 4.84 6.89 -15.24
C ALA A 101 3.67 6.39 -14.38
N VAL A 102 3.07 7.31 -13.61
CA VAL A 102 1.85 7.06 -12.86
C VAL A 102 0.70 6.83 -13.82
N SER A 103 -0.12 5.81 -13.54
CA SER A 103 -1.27 5.48 -14.39
C SER A 103 -2.32 6.60 -14.37
N GLU A 104 -2.91 6.92 -15.52
CA GLU A 104 -3.99 7.91 -15.64
C GLU A 104 -5.14 7.70 -14.64
N PRO A 105 -5.64 6.46 -14.38
CA PRO A 105 -6.71 6.28 -13.39
C PRO A 105 -6.31 6.61 -11.94
N LEU A 106 -5.02 6.49 -11.59
CA LEU A 106 -4.54 6.92 -10.27
C LEU A 106 -4.43 8.45 -10.21
N MET A 107 -3.92 9.08 -11.27
CA MET A 107 -3.87 10.54 -11.34
C MET A 107 -5.26 11.16 -11.34
N ALA A 108 -6.23 10.55 -12.03
CA ALA A 108 -7.62 10.99 -12.01
C ALA A 108 -8.20 10.98 -10.59
N LEU A 109 -7.99 9.90 -9.82
CA LEU A 109 -8.41 9.81 -8.42
C LEU A 109 -7.81 10.92 -7.56
N LEU A 110 -6.49 11.14 -7.65
CA LEU A 110 -5.79 12.18 -6.89
C LEU A 110 -6.28 13.59 -7.26
N ASN A 111 -6.64 13.81 -8.52
CA ASN A 111 -7.14 15.09 -9.02
C ASN A 111 -8.61 15.37 -8.68
N GLU A 112 -9.40 14.37 -8.23
CA GLU A 112 -10.78 14.60 -7.74
C GLU A 112 -10.83 15.59 -6.58
N GLY A 113 -9.78 15.63 -5.77
CA GLY A 113 -9.67 16.50 -4.60
C GLY A 113 -9.24 17.93 -4.91
N LYS A 114 -8.67 18.20 -6.10
CA LYS A 114 -7.98 19.45 -6.53
C LYS A 114 -6.85 19.97 -5.62
N THR A 115 -6.92 19.77 -4.30
CA THR A 115 -5.98 20.20 -3.27
C THR A 115 -5.40 19.04 -2.48
N ASP A 116 -5.41 17.83 -3.04
CA ASP A 116 -4.88 16.63 -2.37
C ASP A 116 -3.36 16.77 -2.16
N ALA A 117 -2.94 16.84 -0.90
CA ALA A 117 -1.54 17.03 -0.53
C ALA A 117 -0.64 15.88 -1.02
N ARG A 118 -1.20 14.70 -1.34
CA ARG A 118 -0.44 13.57 -1.91
C ARG A 118 0.11 13.87 -3.29
N LEU A 119 -0.45 14.85 -4.02
CA LEU A 119 0.08 15.29 -5.31
C LEU A 119 1.54 15.77 -5.20
N GLN A 120 1.99 16.24 -4.02
CA GLN A 120 3.38 16.65 -3.77
C GLN A 120 4.38 15.48 -3.84
N HIS A 121 3.91 14.24 -3.73
CA HIS A 121 4.75 13.05 -3.86
C HIS A 121 4.96 12.63 -5.33
N TYR A 122 4.52 13.45 -6.28
CA TYR A 122 4.66 13.23 -7.70
C TYR A 122 5.30 14.43 -8.39
N VAL A 123 6.05 14.17 -9.44
CA VAL A 123 6.69 15.18 -10.28
C VAL A 123 6.14 15.06 -11.69
N SER A 124 5.77 16.20 -12.27
CA SER A 124 5.33 16.29 -13.66
C SER A 124 6.53 16.51 -14.57
N LEU A 125 6.72 15.67 -15.57
CA LEU A 125 7.81 15.76 -16.54
C LEU A 125 7.27 15.64 -17.96
N MET A 126 7.83 16.43 -18.88
CA MET A 126 7.58 16.27 -20.30
C MET A 126 8.39 15.08 -20.82
N THR A 127 7.71 14.10 -21.42
CA THR A 127 8.35 12.96 -22.06
C THR A 127 8.53 13.24 -23.55
N ASN A 128 9.57 12.64 -24.14
CA ASN A 128 9.91 12.85 -25.56
C ASN A 128 8.83 12.34 -26.54
N THR A 129 7.98 11.41 -26.11
CA THR A 129 7.05 10.68 -27.00
C THR A 129 5.61 10.65 -26.52
N GLN A 130 5.33 10.93 -25.24
CA GLN A 130 3.98 10.77 -24.66
C GLN A 130 3.46 12.03 -23.97
N GLY A 131 4.08 13.18 -24.24
CA GLY A 131 3.73 14.45 -23.60
C GLY A 131 4.02 14.46 -22.11
N THR A 132 3.30 15.31 -21.37
CA THR A 132 3.46 15.44 -19.92
C THR A 132 2.95 14.20 -19.19
N ARG A 133 3.79 13.62 -18.33
CA ARG A 133 3.48 12.47 -17.48
C ARG A 133 3.90 12.75 -16.04
N TYR A 134 3.24 12.08 -15.09
CA TYR A 134 3.59 12.15 -13.68
C TYR A 134 4.48 10.97 -13.30
N PHE A 135 5.46 11.21 -12.44
CA PHE A 135 6.38 10.20 -11.90
C PHE A 135 6.41 10.30 -10.38
N VAL A 136 6.56 9.15 -9.72
CA VAL A 136 6.61 9.11 -8.25
C VAL A 136 7.92 9.72 -7.73
N ASN A 137 7.84 10.44 -6.62
CA ASN A 137 8.99 11.06 -5.94
C ASN A 137 9.16 10.61 -4.48
N LYS A 138 8.48 9.53 -4.08
CA LYS A 138 8.49 8.93 -2.73
C LYS A 138 9.80 8.24 -2.33
N TYR A 139 10.80 8.13 -3.21
CA TYR A 139 12.04 7.38 -2.95
C TYR A 139 13.28 8.27 -3.03
N THR A 140 13.18 9.46 -2.42
CA THR A 140 14.25 10.45 -2.37
C THR A 140 14.44 10.89 -0.93
N GLN A 141 15.51 10.44 -0.29
CA GLN A 141 15.85 10.74 1.11
C GLN A 141 16.97 11.76 1.18
N ASN A 142 16.83 12.79 2.02
CA ASN A 142 17.83 13.85 2.22
C ASN A 142 18.33 14.47 0.90
N GLY A 143 17.45 14.61 -0.10
CA GLY A 143 17.78 15.13 -1.43
C GLY A 143 18.55 14.16 -2.35
N ASN A 144 18.88 12.96 -1.88
CA ASN A 144 19.55 11.93 -2.68
C ASN A 144 18.52 10.98 -3.31
N ILE A 145 18.36 11.05 -4.62
CA ILE A 145 17.39 10.23 -5.40
C ILE A 145 17.71 8.74 -5.43
N ARG A 146 18.92 8.35 -5.00
CA ARG A 146 19.39 6.95 -4.92
C ARG A 146 19.37 6.41 -3.50
N LEU A 147 18.94 7.21 -2.53
CA LEU A 147 18.81 6.83 -1.13
C LEU A 147 17.34 6.91 -0.72
N SER A 148 16.83 5.84 -0.13
CA SER A 148 15.49 5.83 0.47
C SER A 148 15.39 4.70 1.48
N SER A 149 14.73 4.97 2.61
CA SER A 149 14.43 3.96 3.63
C SER A 149 13.00 3.46 3.44
N PRO A 150 12.75 2.30 2.84
CA PRO A 150 11.37 1.89 2.56
C PRO A 150 10.59 1.55 3.84
N VAL A 151 9.35 2.02 3.90
CA VAL A 151 8.44 1.83 5.04
C VAL A 151 7.54 0.63 4.80
N PHE A 152 7.77 -0.45 5.53
CA PHE A 152 7.00 -1.69 5.39
C PHE A 152 5.58 -1.55 5.95
N SER A 153 5.45 -0.90 7.11
CA SER A 153 4.16 -0.68 7.75
C SER A 153 4.13 0.67 8.43
N ARG A 154 3.05 1.42 8.20
CA ARG A 154 2.76 2.72 8.80
C ARG A 154 1.31 2.82 9.22
N TYR A 155 1.03 3.74 10.12
CA TYR A 155 -0.26 3.90 10.79
C TYR A 155 -1.43 4.05 9.79
N ALA A 156 -1.27 4.87 8.74
CA ALA A 156 -2.29 5.02 7.71
C ALA A 156 -2.62 3.71 6.99
N GLY A 157 -1.62 2.87 6.71
CA GLY A 157 -1.83 1.54 6.13
C GLY A 157 -2.66 0.65 7.04
N LEU A 158 -2.41 0.67 8.36
CA LEU A 158 -3.22 -0.08 9.32
C LEU A 158 -4.66 0.44 9.44
N LEU A 159 -4.85 1.76 9.43
CA LEU A 159 -6.20 2.34 9.40
C LEU A 159 -6.96 1.86 8.16
N LEU A 160 -6.31 1.83 7.01
CA LEU A 160 -6.94 1.38 5.77
C LEU A 160 -7.13 -0.14 5.71
N ASP A 161 -6.27 -0.94 6.35
CA ASP A 161 -6.47 -2.39 6.51
C ASP A 161 -7.71 -2.65 7.39
N ARG A 162 -7.84 -1.88 8.49
CA ARG A 162 -9.03 -1.93 9.37
C ARG A 162 -10.29 -1.42 8.66
N ALA A 163 -10.20 -0.33 7.89
CA ALA A 163 -11.33 0.20 7.13
C ALA A 163 -11.89 -0.82 6.15
N GLU A 164 -11.02 -1.55 5.44
CA GLU A 164 -11.46 -2.60 4.52
C GLU A 164 -12.15 -3.74 5.26
N ALA A 165 -11.56 -4.21 6.36
CA ALA A 165 -12.15 -5.26 7.17
C ALA A 165 -13.52 -4.83 7.73
N LEU A 166 -13.65 -3.59 8.24
CA LEU A 166 -14.89 -3.03 8.74
C LEU A 166 -15.96 -2.93 7.64
N ALA A 167 -15.60 -2.48 6.44
CA ALA A 167 -16.52 -2.41 5.30
C ALA A 167 -17.05 -3.80 4.91
N LYS A 168 -16.19 -4.84 4.94
CA LYS A 168 -16.59 -6.24 4.68
C LYS A 168 -17.50 -6.82 5.76
N LEU A 169 -17.42 -6.30 6.98
CA LEU A 169 -18.30 -6.66 8.10
C LEU A 169 -19.60 -5.84 8.13
N GLY A 170 -19.82 -4.94 7.16
CA GLY A 170 -20.97 -4.03 7.16
C GLY A 170 -20.88 -2.90 8.20
N ARG A 171 -19.73 -2.73 8.87
CA ARG A 171 -19.45 -1.66 9.85
C ARG A 171 -19.03 -0.37 9.14
N ASN A 172 -19.91 0.10 8.26
CA ASN A 172 -19.64 1.17 7.30
C ASN A 172 -19.24 2.49 7.96
N THR A 173 -19.96 2.93 8.98
CA THR A 173 -19.65 4.18 9.69
C THR A 173 -18.21 4.19 10.24
N GLU A 174 -17.77 3.07 10.81
CA GLU A 174 -16.40 2.94 11.35
C GLU A 174 -15.35 2.87 10.24
N ALA A 175 -15.65 2.17 9.14
CA ALA A 175 -14.76 2.14 7.97
C ALA A 175 -14.57 3.54 7.36
N LEU A 176 -15.64 4.31 7.25
CA LEU A 176 -15.61 5.68 6.75
C LEU A 176 -14.88 6.62 7.71
N SER A 177 -14.94 6.38 9.03
CA SER A 177 -14.14 7.14 10.00
C SER A 177 -12.64 7.01 9.73
N ASP A 178 -12.16 5.78 9.52
CA ASP A 178 -10.75 5.50 9.21
C ASP A 178 -10.33 6.14 7.87
N VAL A 179 -11.15 6.00 6.82
CA VAL A 179 -10.90 6.61 5.52
C VAL A 179 -10.88 8.14 5.62
N ASN A 180 -11.85 8.73 6.32
CA ASN A 180 -11.96 10.18 6.43
C ASN A 180 -10.81 10.79 7.24
N ALA A 181 -10.24 10.07 8.21
CA ALA A 181 -9.02 10.51 8.90
C ALA A 181 -7.85 10.70 7.91
N ILE A 182 -7.69 9.77 6.95
CA ILE A 182 -6.68 9.88 5.89
C ILE A 182 -6.99 11.03 4.94
N ARG A 183 -8.25 11.18 4.54
CA ARG A 183 -8.70 12.27 3.65
C ARG A 183 -8.49 13.65 4.26
N GLN A 184 -8.89 13.82 5.51
CA GLN A 184 -8.67 15.07 6.27
C GLN A 184 -7.18 15.38 6.36
N ARG A 185 -6.34 14.39 6.68
CA ARG A 185 -4.88 14.57 6.69
C ARG A 185 -4.36 15.03 5.33
N ALA A 186 -4.89 14.48 4.24
CA ALA A 186 -4.52 14.85 2.87
C ALA A 186 -5.03 16.24 2.46
N GLY A 187 -5.72 16.98 3.35
CA GLY A 187 -6.23 18.32 3.09
C GLY A 187 -7.58 18.34 2.36
N LEU A 188 -8.29 17.20 2.31
CA LEU A 188 -9.58 17.09 1.65
C LEU A 188 -10.70 17.43 2.63
N THR A 189 -11.56 18.38 2.25
CA THR A 189 -12.76 18.75 3.02
C THR A 189 -13.98 17.91 2.65
N ASP A 190 -14.00 17.35 1.45
CA ASP A 190 -15.08 16.51 0.94
C ASP A 190 -14.94 15.07 1.46
N LEU A 191 -15.49 14.84 2.65
CA LEU A 191 -15.45 13.55 3.33
C LEU A 191 -16.60 12.64 2.88
N TYR A 192 -16.37 11.33 2.98
CA TYR A 192 -17.39 10.34 2.66
C TYR A 192 -18.40 10.21 3.80
N SER A 193 -19.65 9.99 3.43
CA SER A 193 -20.71 9.52 4.33
C SER A 193 -21.42 8.33 3.67
N GLU A 194 -22.20 7.56 4.43
CA GLU A 194 -23.00 6.47 3.85
C GLU A 194 -24.03 6.99 2.83
N SER A 195 -24.45 8.26 2.95
CA SER A 195 -25.33 8.94 1.99
C SER A 195 -24.59 9.57 0.80
N ASN A 196 -23.27 9.73 0.86
CA ASN A 196 -22.47 10.36 -0.18
C ASN A 196 -21.07 9.72 -0.27
N LEU A 197 -20.97 8.72 -1.16
CA LEU A 197 -19.72 8.05 -1.50
C LEU A 197 -19.03 8.67 -2.72
N ARG A 198 -19.44 9.88 -3.14
CA ARG A 198 -18.88 10.62 -4.29
C ARG A 198 -18.72 9.75 -5.54
N GLY A 199 -19.81 9.08 -5.92
CA GLY A 199 -19.88 8.23 -7.12
C GLY A 199 -19.38 6.80 -6.96
N ARG A 200 -18.83 6.41 -5.80
CA ARG A 200 -18.55 4.99 -5.52
C ARG A 200 -19.85 4.23 -5.20
N ALA A 201 -19.93 2.99 -5.67
CA ALA A 201 -21.11 2.14 -5.46
C ALA A 201 -21.23 1.61 -4.03
N THR A 202 -20.10 1.33 -3.37
CA THR A 202 -20.06 0.78 -2.02
C THR A 202 -18.99 1.45 -1.16
N VAL A 203 -19.12 1.35 0.17
CA VAL A 203 -18.09 1.80 1.13
C VAL A 203 -16.76 1.08 0.86
N LEU A 204 -16.80 -0.21 0.52
CA LEU A 204 -15.61 -0.96 0.14
C LEU A 204 -14.91 -0.34 -1.08
N ASP A 205 -15.64 0.13 -2.09
CA ASP A 205 -15.03 0.79 -3.25
C ASP A 205 -14.37 2.12 -2.86
N ALA A 206 -14.99 2.90 -1.97
CA ALA A 206 -14.38 4.13 -1.44
C ALA A 206 -13.10 3.83 -0.64
N VAL A 207 -13.10 2.78 0.18
CA VAL A 207 -11.90 2.30 0.90
C VAL A 207 -10.80 1.88 -0.08
N LEU A 208 -11.13 1.11 -1.12
CA LEU A 208 -10.14 0.62 -2.09
C LEU A 208 -9.54 1.74 -2.95
N ASP A 209 -10.29 2.79 -3.23
CA ASP A 209 -9.77 3.99 -3.89
C ASP A 209 -8.85 4.78 -2.96
N GLU A 210 -9.24 4.98 -1.71
CA GLU A 210 -8.40 5.67 -0.73
C GLU A 210 -7.09 4.92 -0.50
N ARG A 211 -7.16 3.58 -0.38
CA ARG A 211 -5.98 2.70 -0.33
C ARG A 211 -5.05 2.87 -1.52
N ARG A 212 -5.63 2.95 -2.72
CA ARG A 212 -4.85 3.11 -3.95
C ARG A 212 -4.11 4.44 -3.98
N MET A 213 -4.74 5.53 -3.55
CA MET A 213 -4.12 6.86 -3.50
C MET A 213 -3.04 6.94 -2.42
N GLU A 214 -3.36 6.48 -1.21
CA GLU A 214 -2.51 6.58 -0.04
C GLU A 214 -1.26 5.71 -0.16
N LEU A 215 -1.44 4.44 -0.52
CA LEU A 215 -0.38 3.42 -0.56
C LEU A 215 0.22 3.24 -1.96
N ALA A 216 0.00 4.20 -2.87
CA ALA A 216 0.57 4.15 -4.21
C ALA A 216 2.10 3.99 -4.15
N PHE A 217 2.61 3.05 -4.95
CA PHE A 217 4.02 2.65 -5.04
C PHE A 217 4.59 1.93 -3.81
N GLU A 218 3.87 1.87 -2.69
CA GLU A 218 4.34 1.20 -1.48
C GLU A 218 4.05 -0.31 -1.57
N PHE A 219 5.09 -1.15 -1.67
CA PHE A 219 5.04 -2.63 -1.56
C PHE A 219 4.01 -3.38 -2.43
N GLY A 220 3.48 -2.75 -3.48
CA GLY A 220 2.61 -3.40 -4.45
C GLY A 220 1.16 -3.67 -3.99
N TYR A 221 0.69 -3.00 -2.92
CA TYR A 221 -0.63 -3.26 -2.32
C TYR A 221 -1.78 -3.30 -3.31
N ARG A 222 -1.81 -2.43 -4.34
CA ARG A 222 -2.95 -2.36 -5.27
C ARG A 222 -3.26 -3.69 -5.97
N ARG A 223 -2.24 -4.48 -6.31
CA ARG A 223 -2.48 -5.79 -6.92
C ARG A 223 -3.24 -6.68 -5.95
N ASP A 224 -2.76 -6.78 -4.73
CA ASP A 224 -3.32 -7.68 -3.73
C ASP A 224 -4.69 -7.19 -3.24
N ASP A 225 -4.89 -5.87 -3.16
CA ASP A 225 -6.18 -5.22 -2.91
C ASP A 225 -7.23 -5.64 -3.92
N LEU A 226 -6.88 -5.65 -5.21
CA LEU A 226 -7.81 -6.08 -6.26
C LEU A 226 -8.09 -7.58 -6.18
N LEU A 227 -7.04 -8.40 -6.03
CA LEU A 227 -7.16 -9.85 -6.04
C LEU A 227 -8.00 -10.37 -4.87
N ARG A 228 -7.75 -9.91 -3.64
CA ARG A 228 -8.50 -10.37 -2.46
C ARG A 228 -9.95 -9.91 -2.45
N ASN A 229 -10.27 -8.86 -3.21
CA ASN A 229 -11.62 -8.30 -3.33
C ASN A 229 -12.33 -8.69 -4.63
N ASN A 230 -11.80 -9.69 -5.35
CA ASN A 230 -12.36 -10.17 -6.61
C ASN A 230 -12.62 -9.03 -7.62
N ARG A 231 -11.68 -8.07 -7.68
CA ARG A 231 -11.72 -6.95 -8.62
C ARG A 231 -10.77 -7.23 -9.79
N PRO A 232 -11.09 -6.76 -11.00
CA PRO A 232 -10.23 -6.97 -12.16
C PRO A 232 -8.94 -6.17 -12.07
N LEU A 233 -7.82 -6.77 -12.48
CA LEU A 233 -6.56 -6.07 -12.70
C LEU A 233 -6.52 -5.58 -14.16
N VAL A 234 -6.99 -4.35 -14.36
CA VAL A 234 -7.01 -3.72 -15.69
C VAL A 234 -5.72 -2.93 -15.90
N ARG A 235 -4.97 -3.27 -16.96
CA ARG A 235 -3.71 -2.64 -17.37
C ARG A 235 -3.89 -2.04 -18.76
N SER A 236 -4.78 -1.05 -18.86
CA SER A 236 -5.03 -0.31 -20.10
C SER A 236 -3.86 0.64 -20.39
N TYR A 237 -2.73 0.10 -20.83
CA TYR A 237 -1.66 0.89 -21.44
C TYR A 237 -1.92 0.98 -22.94
N THR A 238 -1.52 2.09 -23.57
CA THR A 238 -1.62 2.23 -25.02
C THR A 238 -0.79 1.15 -25.71
N THR A 239 -1.47 0.36 -26.54
CA THR A 239 -1.02 -0.79 -27.36
C THR A 239 -0.90 -2.16 -26.67
N ASN A 240 -1.41 -3.17 -27.39
CA ASN A 240 -1.43 -4.63 -27.23
C ASN A 240 -0.21 -5.25 -26.53
N LEU A 241 -0.03 -5.00 -25.24
CA LEU A 241 0.92 -5.73 -24.41
C LEU A 241 0.23 -6.96 -23.82
N PRO A 242 0.84 -8.16 -23.87
CA PRO A 242 0.28 -9.34 -23.23
C PRO A 242 -0.07 -9.07 -21.75
N GLY A 243 -1.34 -9.20 -21.37
CA GLY A 243 -1.81 -8.99 -19.99
C GLY A 243 -2.43 -7.61 -19.71
N ASP A 244 -2.77 -6.85 -20.76
CA ASP A 244 -3.52 -5.59 -20.72
C ASP A 244 -4.91 -5.71 -20.05
N LYS A 245 -5.53 -6.89 -20.12
CA LYS A 245 -6.74 -7.25 -19.37
C LYS A 245 -6.61 -8.67 -18.86
N LEU A 246 -6.10 -8.85 -17.64
CA LEU A 246 -6.10 -10.16 -16.99
C LEU A 246 -7.48 -10.36 -16.33
N PRO A 247 -8.41 -11.14 -16.93
CA PRO A 247 -9.68 -11.46 -16.28
C PRO A 247 -9.37 -12.26 -15.01
N PHE A 248 -9.98 -11.89 -13.90
CA PHE A 248 -9.75 -12.58 -12.64
C PHE A 248 -10.17 -14.05 -12.74
N SER A 249 -9.24 -14.97 -12.48
CA SER A 249 -9.57 -16.36 -12.15
C SER A 249 -8.81 -16.74 -10.88
N GLN A 250 -9.44 -17.55 -10.03
CA GLN A 250 -8.85 -18.02 -8.77
C GLN A 250 -7.51 -18.77 -8.99
N ARG A 251 -7.26 -19.25 -10.21
CA ARG A 251 -6.00 -19.88 -10.64
C ARG A 251 -4.82 -18.90 -10.81
N MET A 252 -5.06 -17.59 -10.97
CA MET A 252 -4.00 -16.56 -11.09
C MET A 252 -3.34 -16.17 -9.75
N LEU A 253 -3.88 -16.64 -8.62
CA LEU A 253 -3.27 -16.43 -7.29
C LEU A 253 -1.99 -17.25 -7.11
N GLN A 254 -1.81 -18.32 -7.88
CA GLN A 254 -0.53 -19.01 -7.97
C GLN A 254 0.41 -18.13 -8.80
N LEU A 255 1.32 -17.44 -8.11
CA LEU A 255 2.64 -17.14 -8.67
C LEU A 255 3.03 -18.35 -9.51
N CYS A 256 3.18 -18.15 -10.82
CA CYS A 256 3.83 -19.15 -11.66
C CYS A 256 5.20 -19.36 -11.00
N PHE A 257 5.34 -20.46 -10.25
CA PHE A 257 6.65 -20.87 -9.77
C PHE A 257 7.51 -20.93 -11.00
N TYR A 258 8.50 -20.03 -11.04
CA TYR A 258 9.45 -19.95 -12.13
C TYR A 258 9.96 -21.37 -12.37
N TYR A 259 9.69 -21.91 -13.55
CA TYR A 259 10.00 -23.28 -13.97
C TYR A 259 11.52 -23.43 -14.07
N ARG A 260 12.20 -23.47 -12.92
CA ARG A 260 13.61 -23.85 -12.81
C ARG A 260 13.81 -24.80 -11.64
N LYS A 261 12.98 -25.85 -11.60
CA LYS A 261 13.37 -27.13 -11.04
C LYS A 261 13.03 -28.23 -12.03
N ARG A 262 14.02 -28.59 -12.85
CA ARG A 262 14.08 -29.97 -13.36
C ARG A 262 14.03 -30.88 -12.12
N ARG A 263 13.04 -31.78 -12.08
CA ARG A 263 12.84 -32.87 -11.11
C ARG A 263 12.38 -32.48 -9.70
N CYS A 264 11.07 -32.43 -9.50
CA CYS A 264 10.46 -32.77 -8.21
C CYS A 264 9.17 -33.58 -8.48
N PRO A 265 9.19 -34.92 -8.35
CA PRO A 265 8.10 -35.79 -8.80
C PRO A 265 7.08 -36.06 -7.69
N LEU A 266 6.52 -35.02 -7.05
CA LEU A 266 5.60 -35.21 -5.91
C LEU A 266 4.29 -34.43 -5.95
N ILE A 267 3.93 -33.80 -7.07
CA ILE A 267 2.63 -33.10 -7.18
C ILE A 267 1.97 -33.44 -8.53
N LEU A 268 1.68 -34.71 -8.77
CA LEU A 268 0.87 -35.16 -9.91
C LEU A 268 0.01 -36.39 -9.55
N THR A 269 -0.62 -36.42 -8.38
CA THR A 269 -1.63 -37.45 -8.06
C THR A 269 -2.65 -36.95 -7.06
N SER A 270 -3.68 -36.27 -7.57
CA SER A 270 -5.11 -36.47 -7.28
C SER A 270 -5.81 -35.15 -7.52
N TYR A 271 -6.69 -35.12 -8.52
CA TYR A 271 -7.83 -34.24 -8.74
C TYR A 271 -8.33 -34.51 -10.17
N LYS A 272 -8.55 -35.79 -10.46
CA LYS A 272 -9.57 -36.19 -11.44
C LYS A 272 -10.82 -36.48 -10.61
N THR A 273 -11.97 -36.08 -11.16
CA THR A 273 -13.35 -36.24 -10.68
C THR A 273 -13.83 -35.26 -9.61
N LEU A 274 -14.38 -34.13 -10.07
CA LEU A 274 -15.63 -33.55 -9.57
C LEU A 274 -16.22 -32.73 -10.72
N ASN A 275 -16.91 -33.42 -11.61
CA ASN A 275 -17.87 -32.89 -12.58
C ASN A 275 -18.85 -34.03 -12.88
N LYS A 276 -19.88 -34.15 -12.05
CA LYS A 276 -21.23 -34.58 -12.36
C LYS A 276 -22.15 -33.85 -11.40
#